data_AF-A0A2D5DZJ0-F1
#
_entry.id   AF-A0A2D5DZJ0-F1
#
_cell.length_a   1.000
_cell.length_b   1.000
_cell.length_c   1.000
_cell.angle_alpha   90.00
_cell.angle_beta   90.00
_cell.angle_gamma   90.00
#
_symmetry.space_group_name_H-M   'P 1'
#
loop_
_entity.id
_entity.type
_entity.pdbx_description
1 polymer ?
#
loop_
_entity_poly.entity_id
_entity_poly.type
_entity_poly.pdbx_seq_one_letter_code
_entity_poly.pdbx_strand_id
1 'polypeptide(L)'
;RLGLGEVEMGVNYAVVITSNAGLWAYDIGDTVRFVSLAPARVLVTGRIKHFTSAFGEHVIAEEVECAMAKAVEAAGGQVVEFHVAPEVNPDAGLPYHEWLVEFAELPVNPEAFATALDAELQERNPYYRDLIAGSVLRPAVLTPLPPGAFHDAMSRRGKLGGQNKVPRLANDRTMAKQLLPHD
;
A
#
# COMPACT_ATOMS: atom_id res chain seq x y z
N ARG A 1 -18.44 -16.01 -9.28
CA ARG A 1 -17.28 -15.95 -10.21
C ARG A 1 -17.82 -15.37 -11.50
N LEU A 2 -17.22 -14.30 -12.00
CA LEU A 2 -17.66 -13.63 -13.21
C LEU A 2 -16.91 -14.22 -14.41
N GLY A 3 -17.62 -14.47 -15.50
CA GLY A 3 -17.01 -14.74 -16.81
C GLY A 3 -16.55 -13.44 -17.47
N LEU A 4 -15.75 -13.55 -18.54
CA LEU A 4 -15.26 -12.38 -19.29
C LEU A 4 -16.38 -11.51 -19.89
N GLY A 5 -17.59 -12.04 -20.07
CA GLY A 5 -18.74 -11.27 -20.56
C GLY A 5 -19.44 -10.43 -19.47
N GLU A 6 -19.10 -10.63 -18.21
CA GLU A 6 -19.73 -9.97 -17.06
C GLU A 6 -18.80 -8.92 -16.41
N VAL A 7 -17.63 -8.67 -17.01
CA VAL A 7 -16.66 -7.70 -16.49
C VAL A 7 -16.95 -6.30 -17.02
N GLU A 8 -16.68 -5.31 -16.17
CA GLU A 8 -16.93 -3.90 -16.43
C GLU A 8 -15.60 -3.14 -16.56
N MET A 9 -15.62 -2.10 -17.37
CA MET A 9 -14.51 -1.17 -17.51
C MET A 9 -14.29 -0.42 -16.20
N GLY A 10 -13.02 -0.24 -15.80
CA GLY A 10 -12.70 0.55 -14.61
C GLY A 10 -12.81 -0.19 -13.28
N VAL A 11 -13.39 -1.41 -13.26
CA VAL A 11 -13.56 -2.21 -12.03
C VAL A 11 -12.33 -3.10 -11.79
N ASN A 12 -11.91 -3.21 -10.53
CA ASN A 12 -10.82 -4.09 -10.10
C ASN A 12 -11.34 -5.52 -9.85
N TYR A 13 -10.65 -6.51 -10.41
CA TYR A 13 -10.99 -7.93 -10.31
C TYR A 13 -9.81 -8.77 -9.84
N ALA A 14 -10.08 -9.79 -9.03
CA ALA A 14 -9.15 -10.88 -8.76
C ALA A 14 -9.15 -11.89 -9.91
N VAL A 15 -7.97 -12.33 -10.35
CA VAL A 15 -7.85 -13.26 -11.48
C VAL A 15 -7.87 -14.71 -11.02
N VAL A 16 -8.79 -15.48 -11.59
CA VAL A 16 -8.90 -16.93 -11.39
C VAL A 16 -8.70 -17.63 -12.73
N ILE A 17 -7.76 -18.56 -12.81
CA ILE A 17 -7.39 -19.27 -14.04
C ILE A 17 -7.80 -20.73 -13.97
N THR A 18 -8.40 -21.21 -15.06
CA THR A 18 -8.51 -22.64 -15.37
C THR A 18 -7.72 -22.91 -16.65
N SER A 19 -6.82 -23.89 -16.62
CA SER A 19 -5.98 -24.23 -17.78
C SER A 19 -5.81 -25.74 -17.95
N ASN A 20 -5.53 -26.15 -19.18
CA ASN A 20 -5.26 -27.56 -19.52
C ASN A 20 -3.94 -28.08 -18.91
N ALA A 21 -3.14 -27.21 -18.29
CA ALA A 21 -1.94 -27.58 -17.53
C ALA A 21 -2.25 -27.98 -16.07
N GLY A 22 -3.53 -28.16 -15.71
CA GLY A 22 -3.95 -28.65 -14.40
C GLY A 22 -4.32 -27.57 -13.39
N LEU A 23 -4.40 -26.30 -13.81
CA LEU A 23 -4.97 -25.25 -12.96
C LEU A 23 -6.49 -25.33 -13.04
N TRP A 24 -7.16 -25.47 -11.90
CA TRP A 24 -8.61 -25.53 -11.84
C TRP A 24 -9.14 -24.49 -10.86
N ALA A 25 -9.75 -23.43 -11.41
CA ALA A 25 -10.16 -22.26 -10.65
C ALA A 25 -9.07 -21.76 -9.69
N TYR A 26 -7.83 -21.73 -10.17
CA TYR A 26 -6.66 -21.35 -9.41
C TYR A 26 -6.58 -19.83 -9.30
N ASP A 27 -6.54 -19.32 -8.08
CA ASP A 27 -6.30 -17.92 -7.79
C ASP A 27 -4.80 -17.62 -7.95
N ILE A 28 -4.45 -16.81 -8.96
CA ILE A 28 -3.05 -16.42 -9.20
C ILE A 28 -2.58 -15.32 -8.25
N GLY A 29 -3.49 -14.70 -7.52
CA GLY A 29 -3.19 -13.65 -6.57
C GLY A 29 -2.91 -12.30 -7.20
N ASP A 30 -3.25 -12.07 -8.48
CA ASP A 30 -3.12 -10.77 -9.14
C ASP A 30 -4.48 -10.07 -9.22
N THR A 31 -4.48 -8.73 -9.09
CA THR A 31 -5.65 -7.88 -9.37
C THR A 31 -5.48 -7.17 -10.69
N VAL A 32 -6.57 -7.09 -11.46
CA VAL A 32 -6.56 -6.47 -12.80
C VAL A 32 -7.78 -5.58 -12.99
N ARG A 33 -7.62 -4.56 -13.83
CA ARG A 33 -8.70 -3.68 -14.30
C ARG A 33 -8.75 -3.67 -15.81
N PHE A 34 -9.94 -3.77 -16.39
CA PHE A 34 -10.11 -3.72 -17.84
C PHE A 34 -10.00 -2.27 -18.35
N VAL A 35 -9.12 -2.08 -19.33
CA VAL A 35 -8.92 -0.83 -20.09
C VAL A 35 -9.46 -0.93 -21.51
N SER A 36 -9.89 -2.12 -21.93
CA SER A 36 -10.71 -2.36 -23.12
C SER A 36 -11.41 -3.71 -22.97
N LEU A 37 -12.65 -3.84 -23.43
CA LEU A 37 -13.39 -5.11 -23.45
C LEU A 37 -13.28 -5.82 -24.82
N ALA A 38 -12.97 -5.10 -25.89
CA ALA A 38 -12.92 -5.62 -27.25
C ALA A 38 -11.85 -4.90 -28.11
N PRO A 39 -10.65 -5.49 -28.28
CA PRO A 39 -10.17 -6.72 -27.62
C PRO A 39 -9.93 -6.49 -26.13
N ALA A 40 -10.12 -7.54 -25.33
CA ALA A 40 -9.88 -7.47 -23.88
C ALA A 40 -8.42 -7.05 -23.60
N ARG A 41 -8.26 -5.93 -22.89
CA ARG A 41 -6.97 -5.42 -22.41
C ARG A 41 -7.09 -5.13 -20.93
N VAL A 42 -6.12 -5.62 -20.17
CA VAL A 42 -6.08 -5.47 -18.72
C VAL A 42 -4.84 -4.70 -18.31
N LEU A 43 -5.00 -3.85 -17.29
CA LEU A 43 -3.91 -3.29 -16.52
C LEU A 43 -3.78 -4.11 -15.24
N VAL A 44 -2.58 -4.58 -14.93
CA VAL A 44 -2.30 -5.23 -13.63
C VAL A 44 -2.22 -4.15 -12.57
N THR A 45 -3.14 -4.17 -11.62
CA THR A 45 -3.27 -3.15 -10.57
C THR A 45 -2.59 -3.55 -9.26
N GLY A 46 -2.26 -4.83 -9.10
CA GLY A 46 -1.57 -5.29 -7.90
C GLY A 46 -1.68 -6.79 -7.67
N ARG A 47 -1.54 -7.19 -6.40
CA ARG A 47 -1.76 -8.56 -5.95
C ARG A 47 -2.74 -8.63 -4.80
N ILE A 48 -3.53 -9.69 -4.77
CA ILE A 48 -4.44 -10.05 -3.68
C ILE A 48 -3.69 -10.25 -2.36
N LYS A 49 -2.38 -10.51 -2.35
CA LYS A 49 -1.60 -10.60 -1.10
C LYS A 49 -0.93 -9.30 -0.67
N HIS A 50 -1.05 -8.24 -1.45
CA HIS A 50 -0.43 -6.93 -1.19
C HIS A 50 -1.50 -5.88 -0.90
N PHE A 51 -2.35 -6.18 0.09
CA PHE A 51 -3.25 -5.22 0.71
C PHE A 51 -2.99 -5.17 2.22
N THR A 52 -3.28 -4.02 2.83
CA THR A 52 -3.47 -3.93 4.29
C THR A 52 -4.96 -3.95 4.60
N SER A 53 -5.35 -4.80 5.53
CA SER A 53 -6.71 -4.91 6.06
C SER A 53 -6.62 -5.16 7.56
N ALA A 54 -5.73 -4.44 8.23
CA ALA A 54 -5.56 -4.56 9.66
C ALA A 54 -6.81 -4.09 10.43
N PHE A 55 -7.63 -3.25 9.79
CA PHE A 55 -8.84 -2.65 10.35
C PHE A 55 -10.09 -2.91 9.49
N GLY A 56 -9.98 -3.68 8.40
CA GLY A 56 -11.07 -4.00 7.46
C GLY A 56 -11.18 -3.07 6.23
N GLU A 57 -10.17 -2.23 6.01
CA GLU A 57 -10.10 -1.20 4.97
C GLU A 57 -9.73 -1.72 3.58
N HIS A 58 -9.07 -2.89 3.50
CA HIS A 58 -8.62 -3.50 2.24
C HIS A 58 -7.80 -2.55 1.33
N VAL A 59 -6.95 -1.70 1.91
CA VAL A 59 -6.11 -0.76 1.16
C VAL A 59 -5.10 -1.50 0.30
N ILE A 60 -5.05 -1.18 -0.99
CA ILE A 60 -4.18 -1.85 -1.98
C ILE A 60 -2.95 -1.02 -2.35
N ALA A 61 -1.94 -1.68 -2.93
CA ALA A 61 -0.68 -1.04 -3.34
C ALA A 61 -0.88 0.17 -4.28
N GLU A 62 -1.82 0.08 -5.24
CA GLU A 62 -2.13 1.19 -6.16
C GLU A 62 -2.62 2.44 -5.41
N GLU A 63 -3.43 2.27 -4.37
CA GLU A 63 -3.98 3.39 -3.59
C GLU A 63 -2.89 4.12 -2.83
N VAL A 64 -1.98 3.37 -2.19
CA VAL A 64 -0.88 3.96 -1.44
C VAL A 64 0.19 4.59 -2.32
N GLU A 65 0.47 4.01 -3.50
CA GLU A 65 1.38 4.63 -4.48
C GLU A 65 0.81 5.93 -5.03
N CYS A 66 -0.49 5.96 -5.32
CA CYS A 66 -1.16 7.18 -5.75
C CYS A 66 -1.23 8.25 -4.64
N ALA A 67 -1.50 7.85 -3.39
CA ALA A 67 -1.47 8.74 -2.23
C ALA A 67 -0.10 9.37 -2.03
N MET A 68 0.96 8.57 -2.17
CA MET A 68 2.34 9.06 -2.11
C MET A 68 2.64 10.05 -3.23
N ALA A 69 2.25 9.74 -4.47
CA ALA A 69 2.49 10.61 -5.62
C ALA A 69 1.82 11.98 -5.47
N LYS A 70 0.56 12.01 -5.03
CA LYS A 70 -0.16 13.26 -4.77
C LYS A 70 0.40 14.05 -3.59
N ALA A 71 0.86 13.36 -2.53
CA ALA A 71 1.50 14.03 -1.39
C ALA A 71 2.82 14.73 -1.81
N VAL A 72 3.62 14.08 -2.66
CA VAL A 72 4.84 14.67 -3.25
C VAL A 72 4.50 15.86 -4.15
N GLU A 73 3.45 15.76 -4.97
CA GLU A 73 3.00 16.88 -5.81
C GLU A 73 2.55 18.09 -4.99
N ALA A 74 1.83 17.85 -3.88
CA ALA A 74 1.25 18.90 -3.05
C ALA A 74 2.24 19.57 -2.09
N ALA A 75 3.13 18.80 -1.45
CA ALA A 75 4.01 19.28 -0.38
C ALA A 75 5.50 19.27 -0.75
N GLY A 76 5.85 18.79 -1.94
CA GLY A 76 7.22 18.65 -2.42
C GLY A 76 7.96 17.49 -1.76
N GLY A 77 9.29 17.54 -1.84
CA GLY A 77 10.19 16.47 -1.40
C GLY A 77 10.43 15.42 -2.47
N GLN A 78 11.40 14.55 -2.21
CA GLN A 78 11.78 13.46 -3.10
C GLN A 78 11.83 12.17 -2.29
N VAL A 79 10.96 11.22 -2.62
CA VAL A 79 10.87 9.92 -1.94
C VAL A 79 11.77 8.91 -2.63
N VAL A 80 12.59 8.22 -1.85
CA VAL A 80 13.43 7.11 -2.32
C VAL A 80 12.65 5.80 -2.22
N GLU A 81 12.11 5.51 -1.04
CA GLU A 81 11.42 4.26 -0.74
C GLU A 81 10.47 4.48 0.45
N PHE A 82 9.40 3.67 0.54
CA PHE A 82 8.44 3.77 1.62
C PHE A 82 7.79 2.43 1.96
N HIS A 83 7.30 2.33 3.20
CA HIS A 83 6.55 1.21 3.71
C HIS A 83 5.41 1.69 4.60
N VAL A 84 4.23 1.09 4.43
CA VAL A 84 3.06 1.35 5.25
C VAL A 84 2.78 0.15 6.13
N ALA A 85 2.66 0.39 7.43
CA ALA A 85 2.31 -0.62 8.43
C ALA A 85 1.23 -0.11 9.39
N PRO A 86 0.31 -0.98 9.84
CA PRO A 86 -0.65 -0.62 10.86
C PRO A 86 0.02 -0.56 12.24
N GLU A 87 -0.42 0.37 13.08
CA GLU A 87 -0.23 0.33 14.53
C GLU A 87 -1.59 0.05 15.18
N VAL A 88 -1.80 -1.20 15.58
CA VAL A 88 -3.10 -1.71 16.05
C VAL A 88 -3.32 -1.39 17.52
N ASN A 89 -2.26 -1.40 18.33
CA ASN A 89 -2.32 -1.18 19.78
C ASN A 89 -1.28 -0.12 20.19
N PRO A 90 -1.50 1.15 19.85
CA PRO A 90 -0.61 2.21 20.27
C PRO A 90 -0.68 2.41 21.79
N ASP A 91 0.43 2.83 22.40
CA ASP A 91 0.50 3.13 23.84
C ASP A 91 -0.50 4.22 24.27
N ALA A 92 -0.82 5.14 23.35
CA ALA A 92 -1.84 6.16 23.55
C ALA A 92 -2.56 6.51 22.24
N GLY A 93 -3.87 6.75 22.36
CA GLY A 93 -4.73 7.19 21.25
C GLY A 93 -5.34 6.05 20.44
N LEU A 94 -5.90 6.41 19.29
CA LEU A 94 -6.53 5.45 18.37
C LEU A 94 -5.49 4.75 17.49
N PRO A 95 -5.78 3.53 17.00
CA PRO A 95 -4.96 2.86 15.99
C PRO A 95 -4.78 3.70 14.72
N TYR A 96 -3.70 3.46 13.98
CA TYR A 96 -3.35 4.25 12.80
C TYR A 96 -2.53 3.50 11.77
N HIS A 97 -2.44 4.08 10.58
CA HIS A 97 -1.45 3.69 9.58
C HIS A 97 -0.21 4.54 9.73
N GLU A 98 0.93 3.90 9.87
CA GLU A 98 2.23 4.54 9.90
C GLU A 98 2.91 4.42 8.54
N TRP A 99 3.31 5.55 8.00
CA TRP A 99 4.03 5.70 6.74
C TRP A 99 5.50 5.94 7.05
N LEU A 100 6.30 4.91 6.91
CA LEU A 100 7.74 4.99 7.08
C LEU A 100 8.37 5.32 5.72
N VAL A 101 8.94 6.51 5.60
CA VAL A 101 9.36 7.07 4.31
C VAL A 101 10.82 7.51 4.36
N GLU A 102 11.63 6.99 3.45
CA GLU A 102 12.99 7.47 3.20
C GLU A 102 12.95 8.56 2.14
N PHE A 103 13.38 9.77 2.52
CA PHE A 103 13.42 10.93 1.64
C PHE A 103 14.86 11.20 1.17
N ALA A 104 15.03 11.42 -0.13
CA ALA A 104 16.23 12.04 -0.69
C ALA A 104 16.23 13.55 -0.39
N GLU A 105 15.05 14.17 -0.44
CA GLU A 105 14.81 15.56 -0.06
C GLU A 105 13.53 15.62 0.78
N LEU A 106 13.61 16.19 1.98
CA LEU A 106 12.46 16.29 2.87
C LEU A 106 11.44 17.30 2.30
N PRO A 107 10.13 17.04 2.49
CA PRO A 107 9.11 18.02 2.15
C PRO A 107 9.26 19.26 3.02
N VAL A 108 8.90 20.43 2.47
CA VAL A 108 9.00 21.72 3.17
C VAL A 108 8.13 21.72 4.43
N ASN A 109 7.00 21.03 4.38
CA ASN A 109 6.09 20.84 5.52
C ASN A 109 5.67 19.37 5.64
N PRO A 110 6.29 18.58 6.54
CA PRO A 110 5.93 17.19 6.77
C PRO A 110 4.48 16.96 7.24
N GLU A 111 3.89 17.90 7.99
CA GLU A 111 2.49 17.80 8.44
C GLU A 111 1.52 17.95 7.27
N ALA A 112 1.80 18.90 6.37
CA ALA A 112 1.03 19.06 5.14
C ALA A 112 1.16 17.84 4.23
N PHE A 113 2.35 17.23 4.16
CA PHE A 113 2.58 15.98 3.43
C PHE A 113 1.72 14.84 3.98
N ALA A 114 1.75 14.63 5.30
CA ALA A 114 0.95 13.60 5.96
C ALA A 114 -0.56 13.83 5.74
N THR A 115 -1.00 15.09 5.82
CA THR A 115 -2.41 15.46 5.60
C THR A 115 -2.85 15.20 4.16
N ALA A 116 -2.04 15.57 3.17
CA ALA A 116 -2.35 15.32 1.75
C ALA A 116 -2.41 13.83 1.43
N LEU A 117 -1.50 13.06 2.04
CA LEU A 117 -1.44 11.61 1.90
C LEU A 117 -2.69 10.92 2.49
N ASP A 118 -3.08 11.32 3.70
CA ASP A 118 -4.27 10.79 4.39
C ASP A 118 -5.55 11.13 3.63
N ALA A 119 -5.67 12.37 3.15
CA ALA A 119 -6.79 12.84 2.35
C ALA A 119 -6.95 12.04 1.05
N GLU A 120 -5.85 11.79 0.33
CA GLU A 120 -5.91 11.01 -0.91
C GLU A 120 -6.29 9.55 -0.66
N LEU A 121 -5.81 8.97 0.44
CA LEU A 121 -6.17 7.60 0.79
C LEU A 121 -7.67 7.50 1.14
N GLN A 122 -8.22 8.48 1.86
CA GLN A 122 -9.66 8.58 2.13
C GLN A 122 -10.49 8.83 0.87
N GLU A 123 -9.97 9.57 -0.11
CA GLU A 123 -10.66 9.79 -1.39
C GLU A 123 -10.79 8.47 -2.17
N ARG A 124 -9.72 7.67 -2.18
CA ARG A 124 -9.64 6.43 -2.96
C ARG A 124 -10.28 5.24 -2.30
N ASN A 125 -10.25 5.17 -0.97
CA ASN A 125 -10.74 4.04 -0.21
C ASN A 125 -11.89 4.45 0.73
N PRO A 126 -13.15 4.21 0.34
CA PRO A 126 -14.33 4.54 1.14
C PRO A 126 -14.33 3.86 2.52
N TYR A 127 -13.85 2.61 2.62
CA TYR A 127 -13.78 1.91 3.91
C TYR A 127 -12.78 2.57 4.85
N TYR A 128 -11.62 2.97 4.35
CA TYR A 128 -10.64 3.73 5.11
C TYR A 128 -11.23 5.06 5.62
N ARG A 129 -11.93 5.79 4.75
CA ARG A 129 -12.62 7.04 5.13
C ARG A 129 -13.65 6.82 6.23
N ASP A 130 -14.45 5.77 6.13
CA ASP A 130 -15.48 5.47 7.14
C ASP A 130 -14.86 5.12 8.50
N LEU A 131 -13.70 4.45 8.52
CA LEU A 131 -12.95 4.17 9.75
C LEU A 131 -12.38 5.45 10.40
N ILE A 132 -11.91 6.40 9.61
CA ILE A 132 -11.45 7.72 10.10
C ILE A 132 -12.63 8.53 10.62
N ALA A 133 -13.72 8.64 9.84
CA ALA A 133 -14.91 9.39 10.23
C ALA A 133 -15.60 8.78 11.47
N GLY A 134 -15.58 7.45 11.59
CA GLY A 134 -16.08 6.71 12.74
C GLY A 134 -15.19 6.78 13.99
N SER A 135 -14.06 7.49 13.94
CA SER A 135 -13.05 7.54 15.02
C SER A 135 -12.57 6.14 15.45
N VAL A 136 -12.57 5.19 14.53
CA VAL A 136 -11.94 3.87 14.71
C VAL A 136 -10.44 3.98 14.46
N LEU A 137 -10.07 4.80 13.48
CA LEU A 137 -8.69 5.18 13.18
C LEU A 137 -8.47 6.67 13.42
N ARG A 138 -7.25 7.03 13.80
CA ARG A 138 -6.78 8.42 13.68
C ARG A 138 -6.10 8.62 12.31
N PRO A 139 -5.89 9.88 11.88
CA PRO A 139 -5.17 10.19 10.64
C PRO A 139 -3.79 9.53 10.58
N ALA A 140 -3.35 9.21 9.36
CA ALA A 140 -2.07 8.61 9.05
C ALA A 140 -0.90 9.37 9.68
N VAL A 141 0.08 8.62 10.19
CA VAL A 141 1.31 9.16 10.80
C VAL A 141 2.46 9.01 9.82
N LEU A 142 3.16 10.10 9.53
CA LEU A 142 4.37 10.10 8.71
C LEU A 142 5.61 10.02 9.60
N THR A 143 6.43 8.99 9.39
CA THR A 143 7.70 8.77 10.08
C THR A 143 8.85 8.83 9.07
N PRO A 144 9.60 9.95 8.99
CA PRO A 144 10.79 10.04 8.14
C PRO A 144 11.89 9.07 8.63
N LEU A 145 12.49 8.34 7.71
CA LEU A 145 13.57 7.41 7.98
C LEU A 145 14.94 7.99 7.59
N PRO A 146 16.03 7.58 8.26
CA PRO A 146 17.37 7.97 7.85
C PRO A 146 17.72 7.38 6.47
N PRO A 147 18.63 8.03 5.70
CA PRO A 147 19.10 7.50 4.43
C PRO A 147 19.69 6.09 4.58
N GLY A 148 19.33 5.18 3.68
CA GLY A 148 19.76 3.79 3.70
C GLY A 148 18.98 2.87 4.64
N ALA A 149 17.95 3.35 5.35
CA ALA A 149 17.18 2.54 6.28
C ALA A 149 16.60 1.26 5.64
N PHE A 150 16.07 1.36 4.42
CA PHE A 150 15.53 0.20 3.71
C PHE A 150 16.62 -0.78 3.27
N HIS A 151 17.77 -0.26 2.84
CA HIS A 151 18.93 -1.07 2.49
C HIS A 151 19.41 -1.87 3.70
N ASP A 152 19.57 -1.21 4.85
CA ASP A 152 20.05 -1.84 6.08
C ASP A 152 19.05 -2.86 6.63
N ALA A 153 17.74 -2.54 6.61
CA ALA A 153 16.69 -3.47 6.99
C ALA A 153 16.68 -4.72 6.10
N MET A 154 16.87 -4.57 4.78
CA MET A 154 16.98 -5.70 3.86
C MET A 154 18.27 -6.51 4.07
N SER A 155 19.35 -5.84 4.46
CA SER A 155 20.63 -6.46 4.87
C SER A 155 20.46 -7.40 6.05
N ARG A 156 19.86 -6.89 7.13
CA ARG A 156 19.61 -7.65 8.38
C ARG A 156 18.74 -8.88 8.14
N ARG A 157 17.82 -8.81 7.19
CA ARG A 157 16.94 -9.94 6.81
C ARG A 157 17.64 -11.00 5.94
N GLY A 158 18.92 -10.81 5.59
CA GLY A 158 19.64 -11.69 4.66
C GLY A 158 19.06 -11.65 3.24
N LYS A 159 18.31 -10.59 2.91
CA LYS A 159 17.68 -10.37 1.61
C LYS A 159 18.38 -9.29 0.79
N LEU A 160 19.61 -8.94 1.17
CA LEU A 160 20.48 -8.08 0.36
C LEU A 160 20.92 -8.85 -0.89
N GLY A 161 20.34 -8.50 -2.03
CA GLY A 161 20.58 -9.18 -3.31
C GLY A 161 19.46 -10.16 -3.71
N GLY A 162 19.25 -10.27 -5.03
CA GLY A 162 18.15 -11.03 -5.65
C GLY A 162 16.90 -10.17 -5.94
N GLN A 163 15.87 -10.75 -6.58
CA GLN A 163 14.57 -10.11 -6.88
C GLN A 163 13.70 -9.86 -5.60
N ASN A 164 14.30 -9.52 -4.47
CA ASN A 164 13.61 -9.24 -3.22
C ASN A 164 13.18 -7.77 -3.17
N LYS A 165 11.90 -7.52 -3.42
CA LYS A 165 11.32 -6.17 -3.30
C LYS A 165 10.95 -5.86 -1.85
N VAL A 166 11.13 -4.60 -1.46
CA VAL A 166 10.55 -4.06 -0.22
C VAL A 166 9.03 -4.14 -0.32
N PRO A 167 8.33 -4.72 0.67
CA PRO A 167 6.87 -4.71 0.67
C PRO A 167 6.38 -3.27 0.88
N ARG A 168 5.53 -2.76 -0.02
CA ARG A 168 4.93 -1.42 0.13
C ARG A 168 3.92 -1.36 1.28
N LEU A 169 3.21 -2.48 1.48
CA LEU A 169 2.16 -2.65 2.49
C LEU A 169 2.43 -3.93 3.28
N ALA A 170 2.12 -3.91 4.57
CA ALA A 170 2.05 -5.11 5.40
C ALA A 170 0.85 -5.04 6.35
N ASN A 171 0.34 -6.21 6.73
CA ASN A 171 -0.66 -6.36 7.80
C ASN A 171 -0.01 -6.47 9.19
N ASP A 172 1.32 -6.49 9.25
CA ASP A 172 2.10 -6.59 10.48
C ASP A 172 3.19 -5.52 10.54
N ARG A 173 3.80 -5.36 11.72
CA ARG A 173 4.89 -4.42 11.95
C ARG A 173 6.27 -5.07 11.81
N THR A 174 6.39 -6.25 11.22
CA THR A 174 7.67 -6.96 11.13
C THR A 174 8.71 -6.16 10.35
N MET A 175 8.30 -5.52 9.25
CA MET A 175 9.19 -4.65 8.48
C MET A 175 9.36 -3.29 9.15
N ALA A 176 8.30 -2.69 9.69
CA ALA A 176 8.37 -1.43 10.43
C ALA A 176 9.38 -1.50 11.60
N LYS A 177 9.38 -2.59 12.37
CA LYS A 177 10.33 -2.84 13.47
C LYS A 177 11.79 -2.96 13.02
N GLN A 178 12.05 -3.29 11.76
CA GLN A 178 13.40 -3.35 11.20
C GLN A 178 13.89 -1.98 10.71
N LEU A 179 12.94 -1.12 10.32
CA LEU A 179 13.20 0.23 9.81
C LEU A 179 13.34 1.24 10.96
N LEU A 180 12.58 1.06 12.03
CA LEU A 180 12.66 1.89 13.22
C LEU A 180 13.92 1.54 14.04
N PRO A 181 14.54 2.52 14.72
CA PRO A 181 15.62 2.26 15.66
C PRO A 181 15.15 1.27 16.75
N HIS A 182 16.05 0.38 17.17
CA HIS A 182 15.83 -0.38 18.39
C HIS A 182 16.22 0.50 19.58
N ASP A 183 15.28 0.78 20.48
CA ASP A 183 15.59 1.21 21.84
C ASP A 183 16.23 0.06 22.65
#